data_AF-A0A2V8K8I6-F1
#
_entry.id   AF-A0A2V8K8I6-F1
#
_cell.length_a   1.000
_cell.length_b   1.000
_cell.length_c   1.000
_cell.angle_alpha   90.00
_cell.angle_beta   90.00
_cell.angle_gamma   90.00
#
_symmetry.space_group_name_H-M   'P 1'
#
loop_
_entity.id
_entity.type
_entity.pdbx_description
1 polymer ?
#
loop_
_entity_poly.entity_id
_entity_poly.type
_entity_poly.pdbx_seq_one_letter_code
_entity_poly.pdbx_strand_id
1 'polypeptide(L)'
;MRAFKLCTSVFAVFLATINTLSAKQQTDTPSEVNDGRQLFIANCAVCHGPDGDSVPGVDLGHGKFKRASSYDDLVEIISAGVPGTAMPAFSKELSDIEMRTIVAYFRFMAANAYSTSAPGDPVRGKAIFEGKGECLNCHSVKNKGSRLGPDLAEIGAVRRMIELERSLLEPNAEILLQNRMVRLVTRDGITI
;
A
#
# COMPACT_ATOMS: atom_id res chain seq x y z
N MET A 1 40.23 -28.23 -72.68
CA MET A 1 38.94 -28.84 -73.06
C MET A 1 38.11 -29.06 -71.81
N ARG A 2 36.80 -28.81 -71.95
CA ARG A 2 35.69 -28.93 -70.97
C ARG A 2 35.34 -27.66 -70.19
N ALA A 3 34.09 -27.31 -70.37
CA ALA A 3 33.41 -26.08 -70.06
C ALA A 3 32.37 -26.31 -68.93
N PHE A 4 31.77 -25.21 -68.49
CA PHE A 4 30.41 -25.10 -67.93
C PHE A 4 30.12 -25.72 -66.55
N LYS A 5 29.86 -24.87 -65.55
CA LYS A 5 28.48 -24.48 -65.16
C LYS A 5 28.48 -23.50 -63.98
N LEU A 6 27.85 -22.34 -64.19
CA LEU A 6 27.28 -21.50 -63.13
C LEU A 6 26.32 -22.33 -62.29
N CYS A 7 26.41 -22.21 -60.96
CA CYS A 7 25.29 -22.49 -60.07
C CYS A 7 25.19 -21.35 -59.06
N THR A 8 24.34 -20.39 -59.41
CA THR A 8 23.76 -19.41 -58.51
C THR A 8 22.98 -20.14 -57.42
N SER A 9 23.35 -19.98 -56.15
CA SER A 9 22.44 -20.22 -55.05
C SER A 9 22.61 -19.15 -53.98
N VAL A 10 21.59 -18.31 -53.96
CA VAL A 10 21.23 -17.36 -52.93
C VAL A 10 21.17 -18.10 -51.59
N PHE A 11 22.11 -17.82 -50.69
CA PHE A 11 21.95 -18.18 -49.28
C PHE A 11 21.51 -16.93 -48.54
N ALA A 12 20.22 -16.91 -48.22
CA ALA A 12 19.51 -15.85 -47.54
C ALA A 12 20.21 -15.52 -46.21
N VAL A 13 20.53 -14.23 -46.04
CA VAL A 13 20.94 -13.65 -44.76
C VAL A 13 19.73 -13.72 -43.82
N PHE A 14 19.69 -14.71 -42.94
CA PHE A 14 18.78 -14.75 -41.80
C PHE A 14 19.24 -13.70 -40.78
N LEU A 15 18.78 -12.46 -40.95
CA LEU A 15 18.75 -11.47 -39.88
C LEU A 15 17.70 -11.91 -38.87
N ALA A 16 18.12 -12.75 -37.91
CA ALA A 16 17.33 -13.02 -36.72
C ALA A 16 17.30 -11.72 -35.89
N THR A 17 16.26 -10.90 -36.11
CA THR A 17 15.93 -9.79 -35.23
C THR A 17 15.49 -10.39 -33.90
N ILE A 18 16.39 -10.32 -32.92
CA ILE A 18 16.08 -10.66 -31.54
C ILE A 18 15.13 -9.58 -31.04
N ASN A 19 13.82 -9.80 -31.22
CA ASN A 19 12.79 -9.03 -30.54
C ASN A 19 12.90 -9.37 -29.05
N THR A 20 13.73 -8.62 -28.34
CA THR A 20 13.65 -8.54 -26.89
C THR A 20 12.30 -7.92 -26.56
N LEU A 21 11.29 -8.76 -26.36
CA LEU A 21 10.12 -8.42 -25.56
C LEU A 21 10.67 -8.04 -24.18
N SER A 22 10.93 -6.76 -24.02
CA SER A 22 11.16 -6.17 -22.71
C SER A 22 9.84 -6.33 -21.96
N ALA A 23 9.74 -7.38 -21.15
CA ALA A 23 8.71 -7.47 -20.14
C ALA A 23 8.91 -6.24 -19.25
N LYS A 24 8.12 -5.19 -19.52
CA LYS A 24 8.07 -3.97 -18.73
C LYS A 24 7.74 -4.43 -17.32
N GLN A 25 8.76 -4.53 -16.47
CA GLN A 25 8.58 -4.68 -15.05
C GLN A 25 7.84 -3.42 -14.63
N GLN A 26 6.53 -3.55 -14.46
CA GLN A 26 5.65 -2.44 -14.14
C GLN A 26 5.99 -1.98 -12.73
N THR A 27 6.96 -1.08 -12.66
CA THR A 27 7.24 -0.26 -11.49
C THR A 27 6.15 0.78 -11.44
N ASP A 28 5.20 0.61 -10.53
CA ASP A 28 4.14 1.58 -10.28
C ASP A 28 4.79 2.93 -9.94
N THR A 29 4.39 3.99 -10.63
CA THR A 29 4.96 5.33 -10.40
C THR A 29 4.51 5.85 -9.03
N PRO A 30 5.27 6.74 -8.37
CA PRO A 30 4.87 7.33 -7.09
C PRO A 30 3.47 7.99 -7.13
N SER A 31 3.09 8.56 -8.29
CA SER A 31 1.75 9.12 -8.50
C SER A 31 0.67 8.04 -8.51
N GLU A 32 0.86 6.94 -9.24
CA GLU A 32 -0.11 5.82 -9.30
C GLU A 32 -0.29 5.16 -7.92
N VAL A 33 0.79 5.02 -7.16
CA VAL A 33 0.74 4.54 -5.77
C VAL A 33 -0.05 5.50 -4.88
N ASN A 34 0.11 6.80 -5.10
CA ASN A 34 -0.62 7.82 -4.34
C ASN A 34 -2.12 7.81 -4.65
N ASP A 35 -2.47 7.73 -5.91
CA ASP A 35 -3.87 7.71 -6.35
C ASP A 35 -4.56 6.41 -5.89
N GLY A 36 -3.86 5.27 -6.02
CA GLY A 36 -4.33 3.98 -5.51
C GLY A 36 -4.54 3.98 -4.00
N ARG A 37 -3.68 4.67 -3.25
CA ARG A 37 -3.87 4.87 -1.81
C ARG A 37 -5.12 5.68 -1.52
N GLN A 38 -5.34 6.79 -2.21
CA GLN A 38 -6.53 7.64 -1.96
C GLN A 38 -7.82 6.87 -2.25
N LEU A 39 -7.86 6.12 -3.36
CA LEU A 39 -8.97 5.24 -3.70
C LEU A 39 -9.19 4.17 -2.63
N PHE A 40 -8.12 3.54 -2.13
CA PHE A 40 -8.19 2.55 -1.07
C PHE A 40 -8.74 3.13 0.24
N ILE A 41 -8.26 4.30 0.67
CA ILE A 41 -8.74 4.97 1.89
C ILE A 41 -10.21 5.34 1.78
N ALA A 42 -10.65 5.84 0.62
CA ALA A 42 -12.02 6.26 0.40
C ALA A 42 -13.01 5.09 0.39
N ASN A 43 -12.61 3.92 -0.13
CA ASN A 43 -13.55 2.84 -0.46
C ASN A 43 -13.36 1.57 0.37
N CYS A 44 -12.14 1.27 0.80
CA CYS A 44 -11.79 -0.03 1.38
C CYS A 44 -11.40 0.05 2.86
N ALA A 45 -10.73 1.14 3.27
CA ALA A 45 -10.19 1.27 4.62
C ALA A 45 -11.24 1.32 5.73
N VAL A 46 -12.50 1.62 5.39
CA VAL A 46 -13.62 1.55 6.35
C VAL A 46 -13.79 0.16 6.97
N CYS A 47 -13.51 -0.89 6.19
CA CYS A 47 -13.57 -2.28 6.66
C CYS A 47 -12.18 -2.88 6.86
N HIS A 48 -11.27 -2.65 5.90
CA HIS A 48 -9.94 -3.24 5.90
C HIS A 48 -8.93 -2.49 6.77
N GLY A 49 -9.31 -1.34 7.32
CA GLY A 49 -8.38 -0.42 7.94
C GLY A 49 -7.44 0.22 6.92
N PRO A 50 -6.71 1.25 7.32
CA PRO A 50 -5.79 1.94 6.41
C PRO A 50 -4.57 1.11 6.00
N ASP A 51 -4.21 0.13 6.81
CA ASP A 51 -3.09 -0.78 6.56
C ASP A 51 -3.52 -2.03 5.80
N GLY A 52 -4.83 -2.25 5.66
CA GLY A 52 -5.41 -3.38 4.93
C GLY A 52 -5.48 -4.68 5.71
N ASP A 53 -5.36 -4.63 7.04
CA ASP A 53 -5.22 -5.78 7.93
C ASP A 53 -6.25 -5.85 9.07
N SER A 54 -7.22 -4.93 9.12
CA SER A 54 -8.19 -4.86 10.23
C SER A 54 -9.25 -5.97 10.21
N VAL A 55 -9.35 -6.71 9.09
CA VAL A 55 -10.26 -7.86 8.98
C VAL A 55 -9.52 -9.14 9.38
N PRO A 56 -10.00 -9.92 10.38
CA PRO A 56 -9.31 -11.12 10.84
C PRO A 56 -8.96 -12.09 9.71
N GLY A 57 -7.66 -12.39 9.57
CA GLY A 57 -7.15 -13.33 8.56
C GLY A 57 -7.11 -12.78 7.12
N VAL A 58 -7.28 -11.47 6.96
CA VAL A 58 -7.06 -10.72 5.71
C VAL A 58 -5.95 -9.70 5.97
N ASP A 59 -4.90 -9.78 5.17
CA ASP A 59 -3.85 -8.78 5.10
C ASP A 59 -3.70 -8.45 3.61
N LEU A 60 -4.07 -7.23 3.22
CA LEU A 60 -3.97 -6.77 1.83
C LEU A 60 -2.56 -6.28 1.49
N GLY A 61 -1.74 -6.06 2.51
CA GLY A 61 -0.43 -5.44 2.45
C GLY A 61 0.75 -6.41 2.40
N HIS A 62 0.59 -7.68 2.74
CA HIS A 62 1.66 -8.71 2.65
C HIS A 62 1.80 -9.37 1.27
N GLY A 63 0.87 -9.13 0.35
CA GLY A 63 0.89 -9.67 -1.01
C GLY A 63 0.57 -11.17 -1.16
N LYS A 64 0.08 -11.86 -0.11
CA LYS A 64 -0.29 -13.29 -0.17
C LYS A 64 -1.80 -13.49 0.00
N PHE A 65 -2.50 -13.77 -1.08
CA PHE A 65 -3.97 -13.84 -1.04
C PHE A 65 -4.48 -15.28 -1.07
N LYS A 66 -5.48 -15.58 -0.24
CA LYS A 66 -6.12 -16.92 -0.23
C LYS A 66 -6.99 -17.18 -1.47
N ARG A 67 -7.56 -16.12 -2.04
CA ARG A 67 -8.56 -16.17 -3.12
C ARG A 67 -8.05 -15.67 -4.47
N ALA A 68 -6.84 -15.11 -4.51
CA ALA A 68 -6.25 -14.55 -5.72
C ALA A 68 -4.83 -15.11 -5.92
N SER A 69 -4.55 -15.48 -7.15
CA SER A 69 -3.24 -15.92 -7.63
C SER A 69 -2.60 -14.91 -8.59
N SER A 70 -3.38 -13.95 -9.09
CA SER A 70 -2.96 -12.94 -10.07
C SER A 70 -3.47 -11.54 -9.74
N TYR A 71 -2.95 -10.55 -10.47
CA TYR A 71 -3.42 -9.17 -10.43
C TYR A 71 -4.86 -9.03 -10.91
N ASP A 72 -5.21 -9.73 -11.98
CA ASP A 72 -6.55 -9.70 -12.54
C ASP A 72 -7.55 -10.39 -11.60
N ASP A 73 -7.12 -11.42 -10.86
CA ASP A 73 -7.97 -12.05 -9.83
C ASP A 73 -8.34 -11.04 -8.73
N LEU A 74 -7.41 -10.16 -8.34
CA LEU A 74 -7.68 -9.13 -7.34
C LEU A 74 -8.66 -8.08 -7.87
N VAL A 75 -8.51 -7.66 -9.14
CA VAL A 75 -9.47 -6.75 -9.78
C VAL A 75 -10.85 -7.39 -9.86
N GLU A 76 -10.94 -8.67 -10.21
CA GLU A 76 -12.22 -9.40 -10.27
C GLU A 76 -12.87 -9.52 -8.89
N ILE A 77 -12.09 -9.82 -7.85
CA ILE A 77 -12.58 -9.85 -6.46
C ILE A 77 -13.10 -8.48 -6.02
N ILE A 78 -12.44 -7.39 -6.38
CA ILE A 78 -12.92 -6.03 -6.05
C ILE A 78 -14.21 -5.74 -6.84
N SER A 79 -14.23 -6.10 -8.12
CA SER A 79 -15.37 -5.88 -9.03
C SER A 79 -16.63 -6.61 -8.56
N ALA A 80 -16.51 -7.90 -8.25
CA ALA A 80 -17.62 -8.78 -7.90
C ALA A 80 -17.90 -8.91 -6.39
N GLY A 81 -16.97 -8.47 -5.55
CA GLY A 81 -17.00 -8.73 -4.12
C GLY A 81 -16.70 -10.20 -3.79
N VAL A 82 -16.93 -10.60 -2.54
CA VAL A 82 -16.74 -12.01 -2.12
C VAL A 82 -18.07 -12.58 -1.64
N PRO A 83 -18.71 -13.47 -2.42
CA PRO A 83 -19.97 -14.10 -2.05
C PRO A 83 -19.91 -14.80 -0.69
N GLY A 84 -20.96 -14.62 0.12
CA GLY A 84 -21.04 -15.20 1.47
C GLY A 84 -20.18 -14.46 2.52
N THR A 85 -19.67 -13.26 2.21
CA THR A 85 -18.96 -12.41 3.16
C THR A 85 -19.54 -10.99 3.17
N ALA A 86 -19.00 -10.13 4.04
CA ALA A 86 -19.37 -8.72 4.10
C ALA A 86 -18.71 -7.84 3.02
N MET A 87 -17.80 -8.39 2.19
CA MET A 87 -17.11 -7.62 1.14
C MET A 87 -18.04 -7.44 -0.08
N PRO A 88 -18.54 -6.21 -0.35
CA PRO A 88 -19.48 -5.95 -1.44
C PRO A 88 -18.75 -5.92 -2.79
N ALA A 89 -19.53 -5.95 -3.87
CA ALA A 89 -19.08 -5.65 -5.22
C ALA A 89 -18.86 -4.13 -5.36
N PHE A 90 -17.78 -3.73 -6.04
CA PHE A 90 -17.47 -2.32 -6.31
C PHE A 90 -17.59 -1.93 -7.80
N SER A 91 -18.04 -2.85 -8.66
CA SER A 91 -18.18 -2.62 -10.10
C SER A 91 -19.13 -1.47 -10.49
N LYS A 92 -19.93 -0.94 -9.57
CA LYS A 92 -20.80 0.23 -9.82
C LYS A 92 -20.19 1.53 -9.33
N GLU A 93 -19.27 1.46 -8.39
CA GLU A 93 -18.64 2.59 -7.72
C GLU A 93 -17.24 2.90 -8.26
N LEU A 94 -16.54 1.89 -8.78
CA LEU A 94 -15.17 1.98 -9.28
C LEU A 94 -15.06 1.47 -10.72
N SER A 95 -14.32 2.20 -11.54
CA SER A 95 -13.91 1.76 -12.87
C SER A 95 -12.81 0.69 -12.81
N ASP A 96 -12.63 -0.06 -13.90
CA ASP A 96 -11.53 -1.03 -14.03
C ASP A 96 -10.15 -0.38 -13.80
N ILE A 97 -9.97 0.86 -14.27
CA ILE A 97 -8.74 1.62 -14.03
C ILE A 97 -8.56 1.90 -12.55
N GLU A 98 -9.57 2.41 -11.85
CA GLU A 98 -9.49 2.68 -10.41
C GLU A 98 -9.21 1.41 -9.60
N MET A 99 -9.86 0.30 -9.94
CA MET A 99 -9.59 -0.99 -9.29
C MET A 99 -8.15 -1.44 -9.52
N ARG A 100 -7.62 -1.32 -10.75
CA ARG A 100 -6.21 -1.62 -11.03
C ARG A 100 -5.26 -0.70 -10.29
N THR A 101 -5.58 0.58 -10.13
CA THR A 101 -4.78 1.54 -9.35
C THR A 101 -4.77 1.16 -7.86
N ILE A 102 -5.90 0.71 -7.30
CA ILE A 102 -5.94 0.15 -5.93
C ILE A 102 -5.05 -1.09 -5.83
N VAL A 103 -5.13 -2.01 -6.80
CA VAL A 103 -4.31 -3.23 -6.78
C VAL A 103 -2.82 -2.89 -6.93
N ALA A 104 -2.45 -1.86 -7.71
CA ALA A 104 -1.09 -1.32 -7.78
C ALA A 104 -0.60 -0.87 -6.40
N TYR A 105 -1.45 -0.18 -5.63
CA TYR A 105 -1.14 0.17 -4.24
C TYR A 105 -0.91 -1.08 -3.35
N PHE A 106 -1.64 -2.18 -3.55
CA PHE A 106 -1.37 -3.45 -2.84
C PHE A 106 0.01 -4.01 -3.17
N ARG A 107 0.47 -3.90 -4.43
CA ARG A 107 1.85 -4.29 -4.82
C ARG A 107 2.87 -3.50 -4.06
N PHE A 108 2.67 -2.18 -4.02
CA PHE A 108 3.57 -1.27 -3.37
C PHE A 108 3.68 -1.60 -1.88
N MET A 109 2.54 -1.82 -1.22
CA MET A 109 2.53 -2.26 0.17
C MET A 109 3.28 -3.58 0.37
N ALA A 110 3.04 -4.58 -0.49
CA ALA A 110 3.69 -5.88 -0.41
C ALA A 110 5.20 -5.82 -0.63
N ALA A 111 5.65 -5.05 -1.61
CA ALA A 111 7.07 -4.84 -1.91
C ALA A 111 7.80 -4.13 -0.76
N ASN A 112 7.09 -3.31 0.01
CA ASN A 112 7.64 -2.52 1.11
C ASN A 112 7.22 -3.02 2.50
N ALA A 113 6.52 -4.15 2.60
CA ALA A 113 6.10 -4.73 3.87
C ALA A 113 7.30 -5.15 4.74
N TYR A 114 8.42 -5.46 4.08
CA TYR A 114 9.67 -5.89 4.67
C TYR A 114 10.85 -5.00 4.29
N SER A 115 10.63 -3.76 3.85
CA SER A 115 11.74 -2.85 3.61
C SER A 115 12.53 -2.67 4.91
N THR A 116 13.66 -3.37 4.98
CA THR A 116 14.61 -3.28 6.08
C THR A 116 15.27 -1.91 5.95
N SER A 117 14.62 -0.87 6.45
CA SER A 117 15.37 0.32 6.85
C SER A 117 16.48 -0.14 7.79
N ALA A 118 17.67 0.43 7.62
CA ALA A 118 18.79 0.16 8.50
C ALA A 118 18.30 0.20 9.97
N PRO A 119 18.79 -0.70 10.85
CA PRO A 119 18.37 -0.71 12.25
C PRO A 119 18.44 0.72 12.80
N GLY A 120 17.29 1.26 13.21
CA GLY A 120 17.24 2.59 13.80
C GLY A 120 18.11 2.64 15.06
N ASP A 121 18.61 3.82 15.41
CA ASP A 121 19.29 4.04 16.68
C ASP A 121 18.23 4.37 17.75
N PRO A 122 17.96 3.47 18.73
CA PRO A 122 16.93 3.69 19.73
C PRO A 122 17.26 4.84 20.68
N VAL A 123 18.55 5.14 20.90
CA VAL A 123 18.97 6.28 21.73
C VAL A 123 18.66 7.59 21.02
N ARG A 124 19.00 7.70 19.73
CA ARG A 124 18.61 8.86 18.91
C ARG A 124 17.10 8.98 18.74
N GLY A 125 16.41 7.86 18.50
CA GLY A 125 14.95 7.82 18.39
C GLY A 125 14.27 8.36 19.65
N LYS A 126 14.71 7.90 20.83
CA LYS A 126 14.23 8.43 22.12
C LYS A 126 14.49 9.93 22.26
N ALA A 127 15.69 10.40 21.91
CA ALA A 127 16.02 11.83 22.03
C ALA A 127 15.17 12.73 21.11
N ILE A 128 14.78 12.23 19.93
CA ILE A 128 13.83 12.92 19.05
C ILE A 128 12.44 12.89 19.68
N PHE A 129 11.96 11.71 20.08
CA PHE A 129 10.61 11.51 20.60
C PHE A 129 10.32 12.33 21.88
N GLU A 130 11.27 12.32 22.82
CA GLU A 130 11.15 13.05 24.09
C GLU A 130 11.61 14.51 24.00
N GLY A 131 12.27 14.90 22.91
CA GLY A 131 12.88 16.22 22.73
C GLY A 131 12.28 16.95 21.54
N LYS A 132 13.07 17.12 20.47
CA LYS A 132 12.75 18.00 19.33
C LYS A 132 11.52 17.59 18.52
N GLY A 133 11.13 16.32 18.56
CA GLY A 133 9.93 15.83 17.91
C GLY A 133 8.67 16.06 18.75
N GLU A 134 8.83 16.45 20.02
CA GLU A 134 7.73 16.79 20.94
C GLU A 134 6.60 15.75 20.99
N CYS A 135 6.92 14.49 20.68
CA CYS A 135 5.92 13.45 20.47
C CYS A 135 5.16 13.16 21.77
N LEU A 136 5.83 13.33 22.91
CA LEU A 136 5.24 13.20 24.24
C LEU A 136 4.13 14.22 24.56
N ASN A 137 4.01 15.32 23.80
CA ASN A 137 2.92 16.29 23.99
C ASN A 137 1.56 15.71 23.61
N CYS A 138 1.55 14.69 22.74
CA CYS A 138 0.33 14.01 22.31
C CYS A 138 0.34 12.52 22.69
N HIS A 139 1.44 11.81 22.43
CA HIS A 139 1.52 10.37 22.63
C HIS A 139 2.14 9.98 23.97
N SER A 140 1.80 8.79 24.44
CA SER A 140 2.48 8.16 25.58
C SER A 140 3.32 6.98 25.14
N VAL A 141 4.30 6.62 25.98
CA VAL A 141 5.04 5.36 25.90
C VAL A 141 5.08 4.77 27.29
N LYS A 142 4.41 3.63 27.49
CA LYS A 142 4.28 2.98 28.81
C LYS A 142 3.78 3.96 29.87
N ASN A 143 2.72 4.71 29.54
CA ASN A 143 2.13 5.77 30.39
C ASN A 143 2.99 7.02 30.65
N LYS A 144 4.16 7.17 30.02
CA LYS A 144 4.92 8.42 30.07
C LYS A 144 4.54 9.30 28.87
N GLY A 145 4.04 10.51 29.12
CA GLY A 145 3.59 11.46 28.09
C GLY A 145 2.10 11.78 28.20
N SER A 146 1.58 12.42 27.16
CA SER A 146 0.17 12.79 27.05
C SER A 146 -0.73 11.61 26.69
N ARG A 147 -2.03 11.76 26.97
CA ARG A 147 -3.10 10.81 26.62
C ARG A 147 -4.00 11.33 25.49
N LEU A 148 -3.59 12.42 24.84
CA LEU A 148 -4.33 12.97 23.71
C LEU A 148 -4.27 12.03 22.50
N GLY A 149 -3.11 11.39 22.28
CA GLY A 149 -2.90 10.33 21.31
C GLY A 149 -2.70 8.97 21.98
N PRO A 150 -2.73 7.87 21.19
CA PRO A 150 -2.53 6.51 21.69
C PRO A 150 -1.13 6.28 22.28
N ASP A 151 -1.02 5.28 23.16
CA ASP A 151 0.28 4.77 23.63
C ASP A 151 0.98 4.02 22.49
N LEU A 152 2.24 4.37 22.25
CA LEU A 152 3.05 3.86 21.15
C LEU A 152 4.09 2.81 21.57
N ALA A 153 4.07 2.33 22.82
CA ALA A 153 5.06 1.39 23.33
C ALA A 153 5.26 0.13 22.47
N GLU A 154 4.18 -0.39 21.88
CA GLU A 154 4.18 -1.60 21.06
C GLU A 154 3.98 -1.30 19.56
N ILE A 155 4.04 -0.04 19.15
CA ILE A 155 3.65 0.35 17.77
C ILE A 155 4.50 -0.34 16.71
N GLY A 156 5.79 -0.58 16.98
CA GLY A 156 6.69 -1.30 16.08
C GLY A 156 6.41 -2.79 15.93
N ALA A 157 5.59 -3.37 16.81
CA ALA A 157 5.10 -4.75 16.67
C ALA A 157 3.76 -4.83 15.93
N VAL A 158 3.02 -3.71 15.89
CA VAL A 158 1.67 -3.62 15.31
C VAL A 158 1.69 -3.02 13.90
N ARG A 159 2.67 -2.17 13.59
CA ARG A 159 2.73 -1.42 12.32
C ARG A 159 3.99 -1.74 11.54
N ARG A 160 3.88 -1.74 10.21
CA ARG A 160 5.00 -1.92 9.28
C ARG A 160 5.83 -0.64 9.22
N MET A 161 7.13 -0.77 8.96
CA MET A 161 8.05 0.37 8.94
C MET A 161 7.61 1.47 7.98
N ILE A 162 7.18 1.10 6.78
CA ILE A 162 6.70 2.06 5.76
C ILE A 162 5.46 2.85 6.22
N GLU A 163 4.63 2.26 7.07
CA GLU A 163 3.45 2.92 7.64
C GLU A 163 3.86 3.90 8.73
N LEU A 164 4.78 3.49 9.60
CA LEU A 164 5.33 4.34 10.66
C LEU A 164 6.04 5.56 10.08
N GLU A 165 6.88 5.36 9.07
CA GLU A 165 7.56 6.44 8.37
C GLU A 165 6.55 7.42 7.77
N ARG A 166 5.50 6.92 7.13
CA ARG A 166 4.42 7.76 6.61
C ARG A 166 3.72 8.53 7.72
N SER A 167 3.34 7.87 8.82
CA SER A 167 2.69 8.55 9.95
C SER A 167 3.56 9.65 10.56
N LEU A 168 4.89 9.57 10.45
CA LEU A 168 5.81 10.62 10.88
C LEU A 168 5.91 11.77 9.87
N LEU A 169 5.89 11.49 8.56
CA LEU A 169 6.01 12.50 7.51
C LEU A 169 4.69 13.22 7.22
N GLU A 170 3.56 12.53 7.37
CA GLU A 170 2.22 13.01 7.04
C GLU A 170 1.20 12.69 8.16
N PRO A 171 1.41 13.18 9.40
CA PRO A 171 0.62 12.76 10.58
C PRO A 171 -0.86 13.12 10.51
N ASN A 172 -1.24 14.09 9.68
CA ASN A 172 -2.63 14.53 9.50
C ASN A 172 -3.29 13.95 8.24
N ALA A 173 -2.52 13.26 7.37
CA ALA A 173 -3.09 12.67 6.16
C ALA A 173 -4.09 11.55 6.50
N GLU A 174 -3.92 10.92 7.66
CA GLU A 174 -4.75 9.81 8.08
C GLU A 174 -4.83 9.71 9.60
N ILE A 175 -6.04 9.91 10.14
CA ILE A 175 -6.33 9.68 11.56
C ILE A 175 -7.44 8.64 11.62
N LEU A 176 -7.09 7.47 12.17
CA LEU A 176 -8.01 6.37 12.46
C LEU A 176 -9.24 6.87 13.21
N LEU A 177 -10.41 6.32 12.91
CA LEU A 177 -11.67 6.76 13.51
C LEU A 177 -11.62 6.73 15.04
N GLN A 178 -11.01 5.70 15.63
CA GLN A 178 -10.83 5.62 17.09
C GLN A 178 -9.92 6.71 17.68
N ASN A 179 -9.09 7.35 16.86
CA ASN A 179 -8.13 8.37 17.26
C ASN A 179 -8.55 9.77 16.81
N ARG A 180 -9.74 9.93 16.18
CA ARG A 180 -10.23 11.24 15.77
C ARG A 180 -10.74 12.02 16.97
N MET A 181 -10.25 13.25 17.11
CA MET A 181 -10.80 14.21 18.05
C MET A 181 -12.18 14.63 17.58
N VAL A 182 -13.17 14.54 18.46
CA VAL A 182 -14.52 15.03 18.21
C VAL A 182 -14.80 16.23 19.10
N ARG A 183 -15.46 17.24 18.55
CA ARG A 183 -15.96 18.38 19.32
C ARG A 183 -17.37 18.05 19.80
N LEU A 184 -17.57 17.89 21.10
CA LEU A 184 -18.89 17.62 21.64
C LEU A 184 -19.63 18.95 21.78
N VAL A 185 -20.75 19.11 21.07
CA VAL A 185 -21.62 20.28 21.20
C VAL A 185 -22.95 19.83 21.76
N THR A 186 -23.33 20.38 22.92
CA THR A 186 -24.62 20.10 23.56
C THR A 186 -25.75 20.73 22.75
N ARG A 187 -27.01 20.29 22.99
CA ARG A 187 -28.18 20.81 22.26
C ARG A 187 -28.41 22.31 22.45
N ASP A 188 -27.95 22.85 23.57
CA ASP A 188 -27.94 24.25 23.97
C ASP A 188 -26.71 25.02 23.44
N GLY A 189 -25.86 24.39 22.64
CA GLY A 189 -24.75 25.03 21.92
C GLY A 189 -23.42 25.11 22.69
N ILE A 190 -23.33 24.52 23.89
CA ILE A 190 -22.11 24.49 24.69
C ILE A 190 -21.14 23.48 24.09
N THR A 191 -19.86 23.84 23.97
CA THR A 191 -18.80 22.92 23.56
C THR A 191 -18.11 22.33 24.78
N ILE A 192 -17.91 21.01 24.78
CA ILE A 192 -17.17 20.24 25.79
C ILE A 192 -15.98 19.56 25.12
#